data_AF-A0A1X7SDA2-F1
#
_entry.id   AF-A0A1X7SDA2-F1
#
_cell.length_a   1.000
_cell.length_b   1.000
_cell.length_c   1.000
_cell.angle_alpha   90.00
_cell.angle_beta   90.00
_cell.angle_gamma   90.00
#
_symmetry.space_group_name_H-M   'P 1'
#
loop_
_entity.id
_entity.type
_entity.pdbx_description
1 polymer ?
#
loop_
_entity_poly.entity_id
_entity_poly.type
_entity_poly.pdbx_seq_one_letter_code
_entity_poly.pdbx_strand_id
1 'polypeptide(L)'
;MALSSLHKKRRAAGSPITRLNNQLKDLEADPEVPGASDSAKHLLLKLNEAESHFKTLHYQVLDVIDENDDEALRKEQDIVDNHDDIVAALVLRIQNIITHSPSTVHHSPMSVGSTVPDALKVSARRLSRLELGLNGTDDGLDAPSGDDVDSSLLEQYVEQLADNKCELSKIHEQLISLDLENDHELV
;
A
#
# COMPACT_ATOMS: atom_id res chain seq x y z
N MET A 1 -24.17 -8.45 22.50
CA MET A 1 -23.15 -7.62 23.22
C MET A 1 -21.73 -7.76 22.64
N ALA A 2 -21.38 -8.85 21.94
CA ALA A 2 -20.03 -9.04 21.38
C ALA A 2 -19.68 -8.02 20.27
N LEU A 3 -20.58 -7.81 19.30
CA LEU A 3 -20.36 -6.93 18.16
C LEU A 3 -19.99 -5.48 18.56
N SER A 4 -20.74 -4.88 19.50
CA SER A 4 -20.47 -3.50 19.96
C SER A 4 -19.11 -3.34 20.63
N SER A 5 -18.61 -4.40 21.28
CA SER A 5 -17.28 -4.42 21.89
C SER A 5 -16.17 -4.50 20.83
N LEU A 6 -16.39 -5.26 19.75
CA LEU A 6 -15.46 -5.38 18.63
C LEU A 6 -15.37 -4.08 17.83
N HIS A 7 -16.51 -3.45 17.49
CA HIS A 7 -16.50 -2.13 16.86
C HIS A 7 -15.79 -1.08 17.73
N LYS A 8 -15.95 -1.15 19.07
CA LYS A 8 -15.24 -0.25 19.99
C LYS A 8 -13.72 -0.48 19.96
N LYS A 9 -13.27 -1.75 19.91
CA LYS A 9 -11.85 -2.10 19.74
C LYS A 9 -11.32 -1.64 18.37
N ARG A 10 -12.08 -1.84 17.29
CA ARG A 10 -11.74 -1.38 15.94
C ARG A 10 -11.58 0.15 15.87
N ARG A 11 -12.52 0.90 16.45
CA ARG A 11 -12.41 2.37 16.56
C ARG A 11 -11.16 2.79 17.34
N ALA A 12 -10.80 2.04 18.39
CA ALA A 12 -9.55 2.27 19.11
C ALA A 12 -8.31 1.97 18.25
N ALA A 13 -8.37 1.01 17.33
CA ALA A 13 -7.31 0.74 16.34
C ALA A 13 -7.22 1.82 15.23
N GLY A 14 -8.30 2.57 14.95
CA GLY A 14 -8.25 3.77 14.09
C GLY A 14 -7.53 4.97 14.73
N SER A 15 -7.45 5.04 16.06
CA SER A 15 -6.72 6.10 16.79
C SER A 15 -5.20 6.12 16.49
N PRO A 16 -4.49 4.98 16.42
CA PRO A 16 -3.14 4.89 15.89
C PRO A 16 -2.94 5.54 14.52
N ILE A 17 -3.84 5.32 13.56
CA ILE A 17 -3.73 5.90 12.20
C ILE A 17 -3.84 7.42 12.25
N THR A 18 -4.77 7.96 13.03
CA THR A 18 -4.89 9.41 13.23
C THR A 18 -3.62 10.00 13.87
N ARG A 19 -3.01 9.29 14.83
CA ARG A 19 -1.75 9.70 15.45
C ARG A 19 -0.58 9.68 14.45
N LEU A 20 -0.49 8.62 13.64
CA LEU A 20 0.51 8.50 12.58
C LEU A 20 0.35 9.62 11.54
N ASN A 21 -0.89 9.95 11.15
CA ASN A 21 -1.18 11.05 10.24
C ASN A 21 -0.71 12.41 10.79
N ASN A 22 -0.92 12.68 12.08
CA ASN A 22 -0.43 13.92 12.71
C ASN A 22 1.10 13.94 12.78
N GLN A 23 1.73 12.82 13.17
CA GLN A 23 3.20 12.71 13.15
C GLN A 23 3.78 12.88 11.75
N LEU A 24 3.05 12.44 10.72
CA LEU A 24 3.43 12.66 9.33
C LEU A 24 3.33 14.12 8.93
N LYS A 25 2.24 14.81 9.31
CA LYS A 25 2.10 16.26 9.08
C LYS A 25 3.23 17.05 9.73
N ASP A 26 3.64 16.65 10.93
CA ASP A 26 4.74 17.31 11.65
C ASP A 26 6.08 17.10 10.91
N LEU A 27 6.33 15.90 10.35
CA LEU A 27 7.52 15.62 9.54
C LEU A 27 7.48 16.27 8.16
N GLU A 28 6.30 16.45 7.56
CA GLU A 28 6.14 17.18 6.30
C GLU A 28 6.33 18.69 6.47
N ALA A 29 6.01 19.22 7.65
CA ALA A 29 6.18 20.64 7.95
C ALA A 29 7.65 21.05 8.12
N ASP A 30 8.54 20.11 8.49
CA ASP A 30 9.96 20.37 8.73
C ASP A 30 10.86 19.30 8.05
N PRO A 31 11.05 19.39 6.72
CA PRO A 31 11.75 18.37 5.94
C PRO A 31 13.29 18.38 6.13
N GLU A 32 13.85 19.39 6.79
CA GLU A 32 15.31 19.52 7.00
C GLU A 32 15.81 18.82 8.27
N VAL A 33 14.92 18.18 9.04
CA VAL A 33 15.29 17.49 10.28
C VAL A 33 16.22 16.29 9.96
N PRO A 34 17.44 16.25 10.50
CA PRO A 34 18.34 15.11 10.36
C PRO A 34 17.67 13.85 10.91
N GLY A 35 17.55 12.81 10.08
CA GLY A 35 16.87 11.56 10.45
C GLY A 35 15.37 11.49 10.10
N ALA A 36 14.84 12.47 9.36
CA ALA A 36 13.47 12.44 8.83
C ALA A 36 13.20 11.17 7.99
N SER A 37 14.16 10.72 7.17
CA SER A 37 14.05 9.49 6.38
C SER A 37 13.88 8.23 7.24
N ASP A 38 14.68 8.09 8.30
CA ASP A 38 14.60 6.92 9.18
C ASP A 38 13.35 6.96 10.08
N SER A 39 12.94 8.17 10.48
CA SER A 39 11.66 8.39 11.18
C SER A 39 10.47 8.02 10.28
N ALA A 40 10.51 8.40 8.99
CA ALA A 40 9.49 8.04 8.01
C ALA A 40 9.44 6.52 7.74
N LYS A 41 10.60 5.85 7.62
CA LYS A 41 10.65 4.36 7.53
C LYS A 41 10.05 3.70 8.77
N HIS A 42 10.34 4.24 9.95
CA HIS A 42 9.78 3.72 11.20
C HIS A 42 8.27 3.96 11.29
N LEU A 43 7.76 5.10 10.79
CA LEU A 43 6.33 5.34 10.66
C LEU A 43 5.67 4.40 9.64
N LEU A 44 6.35 4.04 8.55
CA LEU A 44 5.86 3.05 7.59
C LEU A 44 5.64 1.69 8.24
N LEU A 45 6.62 1.24 9.04
CA LEU A 45 6.51 -0.03 9.78
C LEU A 45 5.32 0.00 10.75
N LYS A 46 5.14 1.11 11.48
CA LYS A 46 4.01 1.29 12.39
C LYS A 46 2.66 1.36 11.68
N LEU A 47 2.62 1.95 10.49
CA LEU A 47 1.41 2.00 9.68
C LEU A 47 0.99 0.58 9.26
N ASN A 48 1.94 -0.22 8.76
CA ASN A 48 1.68 -1.61 8.38
C ASN A 48 1.23 -2.47 9.57
N GLU A 49 1.81 -2.26 10.76
CA GLU A 49 1.39 -2.95 11.98
C GLU A 49 -0.04 -2.56 12.38
N ALA A 50 -0.38 -1.26 12.31
CA ALA A 50 -1.72 -0.77 12.61
C ALA A 50 -2.77 -1.28 11.61
N GLU A 51 -2.44 -1.34 10.32
CA GLU A 51 -3.27 -1.89 9.25
C GLU A 51 -3.55 -3.39 9.48
N SER A 52 -2.50 -4.18 9.75
CA SER A 52 -2.65 -5.60 10.05
C SER A 52 -3.56 -5.86 11.26
N HIS A 53 -3.41 -5.07 12.32
CA HIS A 53 -4.26 -5.15 13.50
C HIS A 53 -5.71 -4.73 13.21
N PHE A 54 -5.92 -3.70 12.37
CA PHE A 54 -7.26 -3.31 11.93
C PHE A 54 -7.94 -4.43 11.14
N LYS A 55 -7.26 -5.01 10.14
CA LYS A 55 -7.78 -6.13 9.33
C LYS A 55 -8.16 -7.33 10.20
N THR A 56 -7.33 -7.67 11.18
CA THR A 56 -7.63 -8.73 12.15
C THR A 56 -8.92 -8.46 12.92
N LEU A 57 -9.10 -7.24 13.43
CA LEU A 57 -10.32 -6.87 14.16
C LEU A 57 -11.55 -6.78 13.25
N HIS A 58 -11.36 -6.43 11.99
CA HIS A 58 -12.42 -6.31 11.01
C HIS A 58 -12.95 -7.69 10.58
N TYR A 59 -12.08 -8.65 10.27
CA TYR A 59 -12.51 -10.02 9.97
C TYR A 59 -13.27 -10.65 11.15
N GLN A 60 -12.85 -10.38 12.38
CA GLN A 60 -13.60 -10.79 13.58
C GLN A 60 -14.99 -10.15 13.70
N VAL A 61 -15.20 -8.97 13.09
CA VAL A 61 -16.54 -8.35 13.03
C VAL A 61 -17.38 -9.03 11.96
N LEU A 62 -16.81 -9.28 10.77
CA LEU A 62 -17.50 -9.99 9.68
C LEU A 62 -17.95 -11.39 10.11
N ASP A 63 -17.11 -12.14 10.85
CA ASP A 63 -17.45 -13.47 11.39
C ASP A 63 -18.66 -13.47 12.33
N VAL A 64 -19.05 -12.31 12.87
CA VAL A 64 -20.14 -12.15 13.84
C VAL A 64 -21.38 -11.50 13.20
N ILE A 65 -21.23 -10.90 12.02
CA ILE A 65 -22.36 -10.38 11.25
C ILE A 65 -23.08 -11.56 10.60
N ASP A 66 -24.41 -11.58 10.70
CA ASP A 66 -25.23 -12.57 10.01
C ASP A 66 -25.19 -12.27 8.50
N GLU A 67 -24.92 -13.28 7.68
CA GLU A 67 -24.89 -13.16 6.21
C GLU A 67 -26.21 -12.66 5.63
N ASN A 68 -27.31 -12.77 6.38
CA ASN A 68 -28.63 -12.26 5.99
C ASN A 68 -28.87 -10.78 6.34
N ASP A 69 -27.91 -10.10 6.98
CA ASP A 69 -27.97 -8.66 7.30
C ASP A 69 -27.15 -7.86 6.28
N ASP A 70 -27.65 -7.81 5.04
CA ASP A 70 -27.02 -7.11 3.90
C ASP A 70 -26.65 -5.64 4.21
N GLU A 71 -27.45 -4.97 5.04
CA GLU A 71 -27.24 -3.58 5.42
C GLU A 71 -26.08 -3.44 6.42
N ALA A 72 -25.89 -4.41 7.31
CA ALA A 72 -24.71 -4.45 8.18
C ALA A 72 -23.44 -4.79 7.40
N LEU A 73 -23.51 -5.72 6.44
CA LEU A 73 -22.39 -6.09 5.57
C LEU A 73 -21.93 -4.92 4.71
N ARG A 74 -22.85 -4.22 4.03
CA ARG A 74 -22.52 -3.02 3.23
C ARG A 74 -21.82 -1.94 4.06
N LYS A 75 -22.33 -1.66 5.26
CA LYS A 75 -21.71 -0.67 6.16
C LYS A 75 -20.32 -1.08 6.60
N GLU A 76 -20.07 -2.38 6.79
CA GLU A 76 -18.76 -2.86 7.19
C GLU A 76 -17.79 -2.84 6.00
N GLN A 77 -18.27 -3.09 4.77
CA GLN A 77 -17.50 -2.92 3.54
C GLN A 77 -17.09 -1.46 3.29
N ASP A 78 -18.03 -0.51 3.39
CA ASP A 78 -17.75 0.95 3.25
C ASP A 78 -16.62 1.41 4.20
N ILE A 79 -16.51 0.76 5.35
CA ILE A 79 -15.50 1.07 6.36
C ILE A 79 -14.13 0.53 5.96
N VAL A 80 -14.05 -0.62 5.28
CA VAL A 80 -12.80 -1.16 4.73
C VAL A 80 -12.30 -0.27 3.63
N ASP A 81 -13.15 0.06 2.67
CA ASP A 81 -12.79 0.86 1.52
C ASP A 81 -12.21 2.22 1.97
N ASN A 82 -12.91 2.89 2.90
CA ASN A 82 -12.41 4.15 3.47
C ASN A 82 -11.11 3.97 4.31
N HIS A 83 -10.90 2.81 4.92
CA HIS A 83 -9.64 2.53 5.63
C HIS A 83 -8.48 2.36 4.66
N ASP A 84 -8.68 1.60 3.58
CA ASP A 84 -7.67 1.33 2.56
C ASP A 84 -7.28 2.62 1.84
N ASP A 85 -8.23 3.51 1.54
CA ASP A 85 -7.96 4.85 1.00
C ASP A 85 -7.05 5.68 1.92
N ILE A 86 -7.33 5.67 3.23
CA ILE A 86 -6.53 6.42 4.22
C ILE A 86 -5.12 5.84 4.32
N VAL A 87 -4.98 4.50 4.34
CA VAL A 87 -3.68 3.83 4.38
C VAL A 87 -2.88 4.13 3.13
N ALA A 88 -3.48 4.01 1.94
CA ALA A 88 -2.84 4.32 0.67
C ALA A 88 -2.31 5.78 0.64
N ALA A 89 -3.13 6.74 1.08
CA ALA A 89 -2.73 8.14 1.17
C ALA A 89 -1.54 8.35 2.12
N LEU A 90 -1.53 7.69 3.29
CA LEU A 90 -0.43 7.77 4.24
C LEU A 90 0.85 7.12 3.72
N VAL A 91 0.74 5.97 3.06
CA VAL A 91 1.88 5.28 2.44
C VAL A 91 2.55 6.16 1.39
N LEU A 92 1.77 6.79 0.50
CA LEU A 92 2.31 7.68 -0.53
C LEU A 92 3.05 8.87 0.09
N ARG A 93 2.48 9.48 1.12
CA ARG A 93 3.09 10.60 1.84
C ARG A 93 4.38 10.19 2.55
N ILE A 94 4.40 9.05 3.23
CA ILE A 94 5.63 8.51 3.87
C ILE A 94 6.71 8.24 2.82
N GLN A 95 6.35 7.62 1.69
CA GLN A 95 7.28 7.36 0.59
C GLN A 95 7.85 8.66 0.01
N ASN A 96 7.03 9.70 -0.10
CA ASN A 96 7.46 11.02 -0.55
C ASN A 96 8.51 11.62 0.40
N ILE A 97 8.31 11.51 1.73
CA ILE A 97 9.31 11.96 2.71
C ILE A 97 10.60 11.13 2.60
N ILE A 98 10.50 9.80 2.47
CA ILE A 98 11.69 8.93 2.37
C ILE A 98 12.53 9.27 1.14
N THR A 99 11.87 9.56 0.01
CA THR A 99 12.53 9.87 -1.28
C THR A 99 13.12 11.27 -1.34
N HIS A 100 12.49 12.26 -0.67
CA HIS A 100 12.92 13.66 -0.73
C HIS A 100 13.68 14.13 0.52
N SER A 101 13.83 13.29 1.55
CA SER A 101 14.66 13.62 2.72
C SER A 101 16.14 13.65 2.32
N PRO A 102 16.88 14.74 2.61
CA PRO A 102 18.31 14.80 2.36
C PRO A 102 18.99 13.76 3.25
N SER A 103 19.41 12.65 2.63
CA SER A 103 20.17 11.62 3.33
C SER A 103 21.54 12.23 3.66
N THR A 104 21.77 12.58 4.93
CA THR A 104 23.08 12.96 5.44
C THR A 104 24.00 11.74 5.44
N VAL A 105 24.45 11.33 4.26
CA VAL A 105 25.67 10.54 4.11
C VAL A 105 26.76 11.52 3.70
N HIS A 106 27.63 11.76 4.67
CA HIS A 106 28.81 12.58 4.57
C HIS A 106 29.83 11.90 3.63
N HIS A 107 29.69 12.05 2.31
CA HIS A 107 30.79 11.86 1.36
C HIS A 107 30.65 12.83 0.18
N SER A 108 31.52 13.86 0.20
CA SER A 108 32.08 14.68 -0.89
C SER A 108 31.22 15.15 -2.08
N PRO A 109 31.47 16.38 -2.55
CA PRO A 109 30.67 17.01 -3.59
C PRO A 109 31.07 16.45 -4.95
N MET A 110 30.13 15.87 -5.69
CA MET A 110 30.15 15.92 -7.15
C MET A 110 28.80 15.50 -7.73
N SER A 111 28.44 16.22 -8.78
CA SER A 111 27.45 15.86 -9.80
C SER A 111 26.01 16.26 -9.53
N VAL A 112 25.74 17.52 -9.87
CA VAL A 112 24.53 17.89 -10.61
C VAL A 112 24.47 17.00 -11.85
N GLY A 113 23.57 16.02 -11.90
CA GLY A 113 23.33 15.22 -13.10
C GLY A 113 22.66 13.87 -12.85
N SER A 114 21.45 13.72 -13.41
CA SER A 114 20.70 12.49 -13.72
C SER A 114 19.92 11.79 -12.59
N THR A 115 18.60 11.96 -12.64
CA THR A 115 17.52 11.38 -11.80
C THR A 115 17.07 9.97 -12.23
N VAL A 116 17.67 9.40 -13.26
CA VAL A 116 17.26 8.13 -13.90
C VAL A 116 17.55 6.86 -13.07
N PRO A 117 18.66 6.75 -12.29
CA PRO A 117 19.00 5.51 -11.59
C PRO A 117 18.04 5.13 -10.44
N ASP A 118 17.40 6.11 -9.81
CA ASP A 118 16.51 5.85 -8.67
C ASP A 118 15.07 5.55 -9.10
N ALA A 119 14.59 6.13 -10.19
CA ALA A 119 13.29 5.80 -10.77
C ALA A 119 13.25 4.34 -11.27
N LEU A 120 14.34 3.86 -11.89
CA LEU A 120 14.48 2.47 -12.33
C LEU A 120 14.49 1.48 -11.16
N LYS A 121 15.10 1.82 -10.02
CA LYS A 121 15.07 0.99 -8.80
C LYS A 121 13.68 0.91 -8.19
N VAL A 122 12.90 1.99 -8.25
CA VAL A 122 11.51 2.02 -7.78
C VAL A 122 10.63 1.15 -8.67
N SER A 123 10.75 1.27 -9.99
CA SER A 123 10.04 0.41 -10.95
C SER A 123 10.40 -1.07 -10.78
N ALA A 124 11.68 -1.40 -10.58
CA ALA A 124 12.13 -2.78 -10.33
C ALA A 124 11.52 -3.37 -9.05
N ARG A 125 11.44 -2.60 -7.96
CA ARG A 125 10.80 -3.06 -6.71
C ARG A 125 9.30 -3.27 -6.85
N ARG A 126 8.61 -2.43 -7.63
CA ARG A 126 7.18 -2.60 -7.94
C ARG A 126 6.95 -3.83 -8.80
N LEU A 127 7.81 -4.06 -9.81
CA LEU A 127 7.81 -5.26 -10.64
C LEU A 127 7.98 -6.54 -9.79
N SER A 128 8.95 -6.59 -8.88
CA SER A 128 9.12 -7.78 -8.03
C SER A 128 7.94 -8.04 -7.08
N ARG A 129 7.22 -6.99 -6.64
CA ARG A 129 6.00 -7.16 -5.84
C ARG A 129 4.84 -7.66 -6.69
N LEU A 130 4.74 -7.18 -7.93
CA LEU A 130 3.73 -7.59 -8.89
C LEU A 130 3.94 -9.03 -9.34
N GLU A 131 5.19 -9.45 -9.54
CA GLU A 131 5.58 -10.85 -9.80
C GLU A 131 5.18 -11.76 -8.63
N LEU A 132 5.37 -11.30 -7.38
CA LEU A 132 4.98 -12.06 -6.20
C LEU A 132 3.45 -12.20 -6.09
N GLY A 133 2.71 -11.14 -6.43
CA GLY A 133 1.25 -11.15 -6.49
C GLY A 133 0.70 -12.07 -7.59
N LEU A 134 1.28 -11.99 -8.80
CA LEU A 134 0.93 -12.85 -9.92
C LEU A 134 1.20 -14.33 -9.61
N ASN A 135 2.35 -14.66 -9.04
CA ASN A 135 2.66 -16.03 -8.63
C ASN A 135 1.67 -16.53 -7.56
N GLY A 136 1.24 -15.67 -6.62
CA GLY A 136 0.22 -16.03 -5.64
C GLY A 136 -1.16 -16.28 -6.25
N THR A 137 -1.54 -15.53 -7.28
CA THR A 137 -2.77 -15.77 -8.04
C THR A 137 -2.68 -17.04 -8.91
N ASP A 138 -1.51 -17.31 -9.51
CA ASP A 138 -1.22 -18.50 -10.32
C ASP A 138 -1.22 -19.78 -9.47
N ASP A 139 -0.54 -19.76 -8.31
CA ASP A 139 -0.54 -20.85 -7.33
C ASP A 139 -1.96 -21.14 -6.77
N GLY A 140 -2.81 -20.10 -6.68
CA GLY A 140 -4.21 -20.22 -6.28
C GLY A 140 -5.10 -20.85 -7.34
N LEU A 141 -4.79 -20.63 -8.62
CA LEU A 141 -5.46 -21.23 -9.78
C LEU A 141 -5.02 -22.69 -10.02
N ASP A 142 -3.75 -23.03 -9.73
CA ASP A 142 -3.18 -24.37 -9.85
C ASP A 142 -3.46 -25.27 -8.64
N ALA A 143 -4.00 -24.73 -7.55
CA ALA A 143 -4.40 -25.51 -6.39
C ALA A 143 -5.50 -26.53 -6.80
N PRO A 144 -5.40 -27.80 -6.36
CA PRO A 144 -6.33 -28.85 -6.78
C PRO A 144 -7.75 -28.54 -6.25
N SER A 145 -8.55 -27.92 -7.11
CA SER A 145 -9.98 -27.72 -6.90
C SER A 145 -10.66 -29.09 -6.94
N GLY A 146 -11.30 -29.48 -5.83
CA GLY A 146 -12.38 -30.47 -5.90
C GLY A 146 -13.46 -29.99 -6.88
N ASP A 147 -14.31 -30.90 -7.35
CA ASP A 147 -15.30 -30.75 -8.45
C ASP A 147 -16.28 -29.54 -8.39
N ASP A 148 -16.12 -28.61 -7.46
CA ASP A 148 -16.92 -27.39 -7.33
C ASP A 148 -15.98 -26.17 -7.18
N VAL A 149 -15.59 -25.57 -8.31
CA VAL A 149 -14.85 -24.30 -8.32
C VAL A 149 -15.84 -23.20 -7.97
N ASP A 150 -15.70 -22.63 -6.77
CA ASP A 150 -16.52 -21.52 -6.29
C ASP A 150 -16.43 -20.34 -7.28
N SER A 151 -17.56 -20.00 -7.91
CA SER A 151 -17.65 -18.92 -8.89
C SER A 151 -17.26 -17.57 -8.29
N SER A 152 -17.41 -17.37 -6.97
CA SER A 152 -17.01 -16.15 -6.30
C SER A 152 -15.49 -16.03 -6.17
N LEU A 153 -14.80 -17.15 -5.93
CA LEU A 153 -13.34 -17.21 -5.87
C LEU A 153 -12.72 -16.95 -7.25
N LEU A 154 -13.35 -17.48 -8.31
CA LEU A 154 -12.94 -17.21 -9.68
C LEU A 154 -13.08 -15.71 -10.04
N GLU A 155 -14.19 -15.08 -9.64
CA GLU A 155 -14.44 -13.65 -9.86
C GLU A 155 -13.43 -12.79 -9.09
N GLN A 156 -13.08 -13.17 -7.86
CA GLN A 156 -12.02 -12.54 -7.09
C GLN A 156 -10.64 -12.63 -7.77
N TYR A 157 -10.28 -13.77 -8.36
CA TYR A 157 -9.02 -13.89 -9.12
C TYR A 157 -9.04 -13.06 -10.41
N VAL A 158 -10.19 -12.92 -11.06
CA VAL A 158 -10.35 -12.05 -12.23
C VAL A 158 -10.15 -10.58 -11.86
N GLU A 159 -10.69 -10.13 -10.73
CA GLU A 159 -10.47 -8.77 -10.23
C GLU A 159 -8.99 -8.53 -9.87
N GLN A 160 -8.36 -9.46 -9.16
CA GLN A 160 -6.92 -9.37 -8.83
C GLN A 160 -6.04 -9.32 -10.09
N LEU A 161 -6.38 -10.07 -11.14
CA LEU A 161 -5.69 -10.01 -12.43
C LEU A 161 -5.89 -8.67 -13.13
N ALA A 162 -7.08 -8.08 -13.04
CA ALA A 162 -7.36 -6.76 -13.60
C ALA A 162 -6.52 -5.67 -12.91
N ASP A 163 -6.41 -5.73 -11.58
CA ASP A 163 -5.60 -4.81 -10.78
C ASP A 163 -4.10 -4.96 -11.06
N ASN A 164 -3.60 -6.19 -11.13
CA ASN A 164 -2.22 -6.47 -11.50
C ASN A 164 -1.90 -5.95 -12.92
N LYS A 165 -2.83 -6.11 -13.86
CA LYS A 165 -2.67 -5.57 -15.23
C LYS A 165 -2.66 -4.05 -15.26
N CYS A 166 -3.47 -3.40 -14.42
CA CYS A 166 -3.50 -1.96 -14.27
C CYS A 166 -2.17 -1.42 -13.70
N GLU A 167 -1.66 -2.03 -12.64
CA GLU A 167 -0.35 -1.69 -12.06
C GLU A 167 0.79 -1.92 -13.07
N LEU A 168 0.78 -3.02 -13.82
CA LEU A 168 1.79 -3.30 -14.84
C LEU A 168 1.76 -2.24 -15.96
N SER A 169 0.57 -1.83 -16.39
CA SER A 169 0.41 -0.76 -17.39
C SER A 169 0.98 0.57 -16.89
N LYS A 170 0.75 0.92 -15.63
CA LYS A 170 1.34 2.12 -15.00
C LYS A 170 2.87 2.05 -14.92
N ILE A 171 3.43 0.89 -14.54
CA ILE A 171 4.89 0.70 -14.51
C ILE A 171 5.48 0.82 -15.91
N HIS A 172 4.80 0.26 -16.91
CA HIS A 172 5.22 0.34 -18.31
C HIS A 172 5.18 1.77 -18.86
N GLU A 173 4.12 2.53 -18.60
CA GLU A 173 4.03 3.96 -18.96
C GLU A 173 5.13 4.79 -18.29
N GLN A 174 5.44 4.50 -17.02
CA GLN A 174 6.55 5.13 -16.30
C GLN A 174 7.91 4.80 -16.93
N LEU A 175 8.14 3.54 -17.32
CA LEU A 175 9.39 3.13 -17.99
C LEU A 175 9.54 3.75 -19.38
N ILE A 176 8.48 3.80 -20.18
CA ILE A 176 8.50 4.48 -21.48
C ILE A 176 8.78 5.97 -21.32
N SER A 177 8.16 6.62 -20.33
CA SER A 177 8.39 8.04 -20.07
C SER A 177 9.85 8.33 -19.70
N LEU A 178 10.47 7.44 -18.92
CA LEU A 178 11.89 7.51 -18.57
C LEU A 178 12.82 7.23 -19.77
N ASP A 179 12.40 6.37 -20.71
CA ASP A 179 13.16 6.05 -21.93
C ASP A 179 13.13 7.24 -22.92
N LEU A 180 11.97 7.88 -23.07
CA LEU A 180 11.80 9.07 -23.93
C LEU A 180 12.54 10.32 -23.41
N GLU A 181 12.70 10.46 -22.09
CA GLU A 181 13.52 11.53 -21.50
C GLU A 181 15.03 11.32 -21.76
N ASN A 182 15.49 10.08 -21.86
CA ASN A 182 16.90 9.77 -22.18
C ASN A 182 17.26 10.09 -23.64
N ASP A 183 16.32 9.93 -24.57
CA ASP A 183 16.56 10.24 -26.00
C ASP A 183 16.61 11.75 -26.27
N HIS A 184 16.03 12.58 -25.41
CA HIS A 184 16.04 14.04 -25.55
C HIS A 184 17.29 14.72 -24.97
N GLU A 185 18.12 14.04 -24.18
CA GLU A 185 19.41 14.54 -23.67
C GLU A 185 20.59 14.33 -24.64
N LEU A 186 20.37 13.73 -25.81
CA LEU A 186 21.41 13.38 -26.79
C LEU A 186 21.43 14.24 -28.08
N VAL A 187 20.76 15.41 -28.12
CA VAL A 187 20.78 16.33 -29.28
C VAL A 187 21.34 17.71 -28.92
#